data_AF-A0A3D2IFX7-F1
#
_entry.id   AF-A0A3D2IFX7-F1
#
_cell.length_a   1.000
_cell.length_b   1.000
_cell.length_c   1.000
_cell.angle_alpha   90.00
_cell.angle_beta   90.00
_cell.angle_gamma   90.00
#
_symmetry.space_group_name_H-M   'P 1'
#
loop_
_entity.id
_entity.type
_entity.pdbx_description
1 polymer ?
#
loop_
_entity_poly.entity_id
_entity_poly.type
_entity_poly.pdbx_seq_one_letter_code
_entity_poly.pdbx_strand_id
1 'polypeptide(L)'
;MAQTELQLAQSAPQIIDVKKAYERLIRALNIPEPEELLIEEMEPQRMDPVSENMKILNGQPVKSFEDQNHAAHLAVHQQFISDPRFGGNKQAQQFILGPMLAHMGEHLAYQYRQQMQTLSQETGNTTPFPNFMSNEEKESLSPQIENLLAQFQAQTAQLLAQSQPPSEEQIKEQREAQKDQAEISLKAEEMNIRKARFVEGVKKDKVVQDRLNKELQLKAMKEGMNMKRERDKNVK
;
A
#
# COMPACT_ATOMS: atom_id res chain seq x y z
N MET A 1 -6.18 -50.82 -10.90
CA MET A 1 -7.14 -49.74 -11.20
C MET A 1 -6.97 -48.56 -10.24
N ALA A 2 -6.98 -48.76 -8.93
CA ALA A 2 -6.80 -47.67 -7.95
C ALA A 2 -5.48 -46.89 -8.07
N GLN A 3 -4.38 -47.52 -8.49
CA GLN A 3 -3.11 -46.83 -8.75
C GLN A 3 -3.19 -45.86 -9.95
N THR A 4 -3.89 -46.25 -11.01
CA THR A 4 -4.15 -45.40 -12.18
C THR A 4 -5.06 -44.23 -11.83
N GLU A 5 -6.06 -44.49 -10.98
CA GLU A 5 -6.95 -43.46 -10.45
C GLU A 5 -6.19 -42.42 -9.61
N LEU A 6 -5.25 -42.85 -8.75
CA LEU A 6 -4.39 -41.94 -8.00
C LEU A 6 -3.51 -41.09 -8.92
N GLN A 7 -2.92 -41.68 -9.97
CA GLN A 7 -2.13 -40.93 -10.94
C GLN A 7 -2.96 -39.87 -11.67
N LEU A 8 -4.19 -40.21 -12.07
CA LEU A 8 -5.11 -39.25 -12.67
C LEU A 8 -5.48 -38.14 -11.68
N ALA A 9 -5.77 -38.50 -10.43
CA ALA A 9 -6.10 -37.54 -9.38
C ALA A 9 -4.94 -36.56 -9.12
N GLN A 10 -3.70 -37.04 -9.05
CA GLN A 10 -2.51 -36.20 -8.92
C GLN A 10 -2.30 -35.28 -10.13
N SER A 11 -2.66 -35.73 -11.34
CA SER A 11 -2.53 -34.93 -12.57
C SER A 11 -3.62 -33.87 -12.75
N ALA A 12 -4.77 -34.06 -12.11
CA ALA A 12 -5.95 -33.21 -12.26
C ALA A 12 -6.72 -33.01 -10.94
N PRO A 13 -6.08 -32.50 -9.88
CA PRO A 13 -6.70 -32.34 -8.56
C PRO A 13 -7.90 -31.37 -8.55
N GLN A 14 -8.04 -30.52 -9.57
CA GLN A 14 -9.16 -29.62 -9.76
C GLN A 14 -10.48 -30.29 -10.16
N ILE A 15 -10.43 -31.54 -10.64
CA ILE A 15 -11.61 -32.30 -11.09
C ILE A 15 -11.72 -33.69 -10.44
N ILE A 16 -10.65 -34.20 -9.83
CA ILE A 16 -10.63 -35.51 -9.18
C ILE A 16 -10.13 -35.36 -7.75
N ASP A 17 -10.92 -35.85 -6.80
CA ASP A 17 -10.60 -35.84 -5.38
C ASP A 17 -9.45 -36.80 -5.06
N VAL A 18 -8.28 -36.21 -4.80
CA VAL A 18 -7.04 -36.92 -4.50
C VAL A 18 -7.17 -37.75 -3.21
N LYS A 19 -7.88 -37.24 -2.20
CA LYS A 19 -8.04 -37.94 -0.91
C LYS A 19 -8.88 -39.20 -1.09
N LYS A 20 -9.98 -39.13 -1.83
CA LYS A 20 -10.80 -40.31 -2.16
C LYS A 20 -10.04 -41.32 -3.03
N ALA A 21 -9.19 -40.85 -3.95
CA ALA A 21 -8.33 -41.73 -4.74
C ALA A 21 -7.31 -42.48 -3.86
N TYR A 22 -6.70 -41.79 -2.88
CA TYR A 22 -5.85 -42.44 -1.87
C TYR A 22 -6.64 -43.44 -1.01
N GLU A 23 -7.83 -43.07 -0.53
CA GLU A 23 -8.69 -43.97 0.24
C GLU A 23 -8.99 -45.27 -0.53
N ARG A 24 -9.38 -45.15 -1.81
CA ARG A 24 -9.64 -46.29 -2.69
C ARG A 24 -8.40 -47.16 -2.89
N LEU A 25 -7.22 -46.56 -3.00
CA LEU A 25 -5.95 -47.29 -3.09
C LEU A 25 -5.65 -48.05 -1.80
N ILE A 26 -5.78 -47.42 -0.63
CA ILE A 26 -5.52 -48.05 0.67
C ILE A 26 -6.49 -49.21 0.91
N ARG A 27 -7.79 -49.02 0.62
CA ARG A 27 -8.79 -50.09 0.68
C ARG A 27 -8.46 -51.25 -0.26
N ALA A 28 -7.98 -50.96 -1.47
CA ALA A 28 -7.58 -51.99 -2.43
C ALA A 28 -6.33 -52.79 -1.98
N LEU A 29 -5.49 -52.23 -1.12
CA LEU A 29 -4.33 -52.91 -0.53
C LEU A 29 -4.71 -53.84 0.65
N ASN A 30 -6.00 -53.93 1.00
CA ASN A 30 -6.52 -54.72 2.15
C ASN A 30 -5.79 -54.40 3.46
N ILE A 31 -5.39 -53.14 3.66
CA ILE A 31 -4.84 -52.69 4.93
C ILE A 31 -5.99 -52.59 5.93
N PRO A 32 -5.90 -53.21 7.12
CA PRO A 32 -6.90 -53.05 8.17
C PRO A 32 -6.97 -51.58 8.61
N GLU A 33 -8.17 -51.10 8.92
CA GLU A 33 -8.44 -49.72 9.37
C GLU A 33 -7.89 -48.64 8.41
N PRO A 34 -8.28 -48.65 7.12
CA PRO A 34 -7.80 -47.69 6.13
C PRO A 34 -8.13 -46.23 6.48
N GLU A 35 -9.14 -46.01 7.31
CA GLU A 35 -9.53 -44.70 7.83
C GLU A 35 -8.47 -44.11 8.78
N GLU A 36 -7.75 -44.93 9.56
CA GLU A 36 -6.70 -44.46 10.49
C GLU A 36 -5.44 -43.95 9.75
N LEU A 37 -5.25 -44.37 8.51
CA LEU A 37 -4.15 -43.93 7.65
C LEU A 37 -4.44 -42.60 6.94
N LEU A 38 -5.70 -42.19 6.91
CA LEU A 38 -6.10 -40.93 6.31
C LEU A 38 -6.18 -39.87 7.40
N ILE A 39 -5.64 -38.69 7.10
CA ILE A 39 -5.85 -37.53 7.96
C ILE A 39 -7.36 -37.26 7.97
N GLU A 40 -7.98 -37.41 9.15
CA GLU A 40 -9.38 -37.07 9.36
C GLU A 40 -9.61 -35.62 8.94
N GLU A 41 -10.80 -35.34 8.40
CA GLU A 41 -11.21 -33.95 8.21
C GLU A 41 -11.36 -33.36 9.61
N MET A 42 -10.32 -32.67 10.07
CA MET A 42 -10.43 -31.90 11.29
C MET A 42 -11.54 -30.89 11.07
N GLU A 43 -12.64 -31.06 11.81
CA GLU A 43 -13.67 -30.03 11.91
C GLU A 43 -12.96 -28.70 12.20
N PRO A 44 -13.18 -27.66 11.39
CA PRO A 44 -12.51 -26.40 11.58
C PRO A 44 -12.79 -25.89 12.98
N GLN A 45 -11.73 -25.81 13.79
CA GLN A 45 -11.83 -25.34 15.16
C GLN A 45 -11.66 -23.82 15.18
N ARG A 46 -12.56 -23.15 15.91
CA ARG A 46 -12.41 -21.72 16.23
C ARG A 46 -11.22 -21.54 17.16
N MET A 47 -10.28 -20.69 16.77
CA MET A 47 -9.06 -20.43 17.53
C MET A 47 -8.75 -18.92 17.51
N ASP A 48 -7.89 -18.50 18.42
CA ASP A 48 -7.31 -17.16 18.40
C ASP A 48 -6.14 -17.08 17.39
N PRO A 49 -5.73 -15.88 16.92
CA PRO A 49 -4.74 -15.75 15.85
C PRO A 49 -3.34 -16.28 16.24
N VAL A 50 -3.01 -16.32 17.54
CA VAL A 50 -1.72 -16.84 18.00
C VAL A 50 -1.73 -18.37 17.91
N SER A 51 -2.82 -19.01 18.32
CA SER A 51 -3.00 -20.45 18.14
C SER A 51 -3.03 -20.86 16.66
N GLU A 52 -3.63 -20.05 15.79
CA GLU A 52 -3.61 -20.27 14.34
C GLU A 52 -2.18 -20.14 13.76
N ASN A 53 -1.39 -19.15 14.20
CA ASN A 53 0.02 -19.04 13.84
C ASN A 53 0.80 -20.31 14.25
N MET A 54 0.53 -20.84 15.45
CA MET A 54 1.15 -22.09 15.92
C MET A 54 0.75 -23.29 15.06
N LYS A 55 -0.51 -23.39 14.64
CA LYS A 55 -0.95 -24.48 13.73
C LYS A 55 -0.28 -24.39 12.36
N ILE A 56 -0.22 -23.18 11.77
CA ILE A 56 0.46 -22.96 10.50
C ILE A 56 1.95 -23.33 10.59
N LEU A 57 2.62 -23.00 11.70
CA LEU A 57 4.01 -23.42 11.95
C LEU A 57 4.21 -24.93 11.93
N ASN A 58 3.20 -25.67 12.41
CA ASN A 58 3.21 -27.12 12.46
C ASN A 58 2.62 -27.78 11.19
N GLY A 59 2.36 -27.01 10.13
CA GLY A 59 1.77 -27.50 8.89
C GLY A 59 0.33 -27.99 9.04
N GLN A 60 -0.36 -27.54 10.10
CA GLN A 60 -1.75 -27.88 10.34
C GLN A 60 -2.68 -26.83 9.70
N PRO A 61 -3.83 -27.25 9.15
CA PRO A 61 -4.79 -26.33 8.56
C PRO A 61 -5.44 -25.45 9.62
N VAL A 62 -5.81 -24.25 9.20
CA VAL A 62 -6.60 -23.27 9.96
C VAL A 62 -7.75 -22.78 9.08
N LYS A 63 -8.78 -22.19 9.69
CA LYS A 63 -9.94 -21.65 9.00
C LYS A 63 -10.46 -20.44 9.75
N SER A 64 -10.80 -19.38 9.02
CA SER A 64 -11.45 -18.19 9.58
C SER A 64 -12.97 -18.29 9.57
N PHE A 65 -13.62 -17.51 10.44
CA PHE A 65 -15.07 -17.53 10.65
C PHE A 65 -15.64 -16.11 10.60
N GLU A 66 -16.85 -15.99 10.03
CA GLU A 66 -17.48 -14.70 9.69
C GLU A 66 -17.62 -13.70 10.86
N ASP A 67 -17.79 -14.17 12.09
CA ASP A 67 -17.98 -13.33 13.28
C ASP A 67 -16.67 -13.00 14.03
N GLN A 68 -15.50 -13.41 13.53
CA GLN A 68 -14.22 -13.01 14.10
C GLN A 68 -13.95 -11.52 13.85
N ASN A 69 -13.17 -10.89 14.74
CA ASN A 69 -12.60 -9.57 14.45
C ASN A 69 -11.45 -9.72 13.45
N HIS A 70 -11.75 -9.63 12.16
CA HIS A 70 -10.77 -9.88 11.09
C HIS A 70 -9.65 -8.84 11.04
N ALA A 71 -9.94 -7.57 11.31
CA ALA A 71 -8.91 -6.53 11.34
C ALA A 71 -7.85 -6.80 12.43
N ALA A 72 -8.29 -7.22 13.62
CA ALA A 72 -7.39 -7.59 14.70
C ALA A 72 -6.60 -8.89 14.40
N HIS A 73 -7.24 -9.91 13.84
CA HIS A 73 -6.54 -11.14 13.41
C HIS A 73 -5.47 -10.83 12.36
N LEU A 74 -5.82 -10.05 11.33
CA LEU A 74 -4.90 -9.67 10.25
C LEU A 74 -3.68 -8.93 10.78
N ALA A 75 -3.85 -8.03 11.76
CA ALA A 75 -2.73 -7.34 12.39
C ALA A 75 -1.75 -8.31 13.08
N VAL A 76 -2.27 -9.35 13.77
CA VAL A 76 -1.44 -10.37 14.42
C VAL A 76 -0.72 -11.25 13.39
N HIS A 77 -1.40 -11.68 12.33
CA HIS A 77 -0.79 -12.47 11.25
C HIS A 77 0.28 -11.66 10.49
N GLN A 78 0.02 -10.38 10.23
CA GLN A 78 0.98 -9.48 9.58
C GLN A 78 2.23 -9.28 10.44
N GLN A 79 2.07 -9.15 11.76
CA GLN A 79 3.22 -9.11 12.66
C GLN A 79 3.99 -10.44 12.63
N PHE A 80 3.28 -11.56 12.67
CA PHE A 80 3.88 -12.90 12.68
C PHE A 80 4.69 -13.20 11.41
N ILE A 81 4.16 -12.83 10.23
CA ILE A 81 4.85 -13.06 8.96
C ILE A 81 6.09 -12.17 8.80
N SER A 82 6.10 -11.01 9.45
CA SER A 82 7.24 -10.09 9.45
C SER A 82 8.27 -10.40 10.56
N ASP A 83 7.94 -11.22 11.56
CA ASP A 83 8.84 -11.53 12.68
C ASP A 83 10.01 -12.42 12.20
N PRO A 84 11.28 -11.96 12.32
CA PRO A 84 12.45 -12.71 11.84
C PRO A 84 12.68 -14.05 12.56
N ARG A 85 12.06 -14.25 13.73
CA ARG A 85 12.09 -15.53 14.47
C ARG A 85 11.16 -16.58 13.86
N PHE A 86 10.13 -16.13 13.13
CA PHE A 86 9.08 -16.97 12.56
C PHE A 86 8.97 -16.76 11.05
N GLY A 87 7.91 -16.13 10.56
CA GLY A 87 7.64 -15.96 9.13
C GLY A 87 8.61 -15.04 8.39
N GLY A 88 9.46 -14.29 9.09
CA GLY A 88 10.57 -13.54 8.50
C GLY A 88 11.82 -14.39 8.22
N ASN A 89 11.87 -15.63 8.71
CA ASN A 89 12.98 -16.55 8.46
C ASN A 89 12.83 -17.23 7.09
N LYS A 90 13.86 -17.17 6.23
CA LYS A 90 13.83 -17.74 4.87
C LYS A 90 13.49 -19.23 4.81
N GLN A 91 13.92 -20.02 5.79
CA GLN A 91 13.63 -21.46 5.83
C GLN A 91 12.18 -21.72 6.24
N ALA A 92 11.66 -20.96 7.21
CA ALA A 92 10.28 -21.07 7.66
C ALA A 92 9.27 -20.56 6.61
N GLN A 93 9.63 -19.52 5.85
CA GLN A 93 8.81 -18.95 4.78
C GLN A 93 8.38 -19.97 3.74
N GLN A 94 9.23 -20.95 3.43
CA GLN A 94 8.93 -21.98 2.43
C GLN A 94 7.67 -22.78 2.76
N PHE A 95 7.34 -22.93 4.04
CA PHE A 95 6.22 -23.74 4.51
C PHE A 95 5.06 -22.88 5.02
N ILE A 96 5.33 -21.69 5.54
CA ILE A 96 4.33 -20.83 6.19
C ILE A 96 3.65 -19.88 5.20
N LEU A 97 4.39 -19.35 4.22
CA LEU A 97 3.93 -18.20 3.42
C LEU A 97 2.63 -18.51 2.66
N GLY A 98 2.57 -19.65 1.97
CA GLY A 98 1.38 -20.06 1.22
C GLY A 98 0.14 -20.20 2.11
N PRO A 99 0.15 -21.08 3.13
CA PRO A 99 -0.98 -21.26 4.04
C PRO A 99 -1.38 -19.97 4.78
N MET A 100 -0.39 -19.16 5.21
CA MET A 100 -0.67 -17.90 5.90
C MET A 100 -1.32 -16.87 4.97
N LEU A 101 -0.84 -16.71 3.74
CA LEU A 101 -1.46 -15.79 2.78
C LEU A 101 -2.87 -16.24 2.39
N ALA A 102 -3.11 -17.55 2.29
CA ALA A 102 -4.45 -18.08 2.08
C ALA A 102 -5.38 -17.71 3.24
N HIS A 103 -4.98 -17.98 4.48
CA HIS A 103 -5.75 -17.66 5.70
C HIS A 103 -5.99 -16.15 5.86
N MET A 104 -4.96 -15.31 5.67
CA MET A 104 -5.11 -13.84 5.65
C MET A 104 -6.07 -13.39 4.54
N GLY A 105 -6.07 -14.07 3.39
CA GLY A 105 -7.02 -13.85 2.30
C GLY A 105 -8.47 -14.14 2.70
N GLU A 106 -8.72 -15.18 3.49
CA GLU A 106 -10.05 -15.44 4.05
C GLU A 106 -10.50 -14.31 5.00
N HIS A 107 -9.62 -13.87 5.91
CA HIS A 107 -9.92 -12.72 6.79
C HIS A 107 -10.21 -11.44 6.00
N LEU A 108 -9.44 -11.16 4.94
CA LEU A 108 -9.68 -10.01 4.06
C LEU A 108 -11.04 -10.10 3.36
N ALA A 109 -11.42 -11.29 2.88
CA ALA A 109 -12.71 -11.52 2.23
C ALA A 109 -13.87 -11.29 3.21
N TYR A 110 -13.79 -11.82 4.43
CA TYR A 110 -14.81 -11.57 5.45
C TYR A 110 -14.85 -10.11 5.89
N GLN A 111 -13.70 -9.47 6.08
CA GLN A 111 -13.65 -8.03 6.41
C GLN A 111 -14.31 -7.19 5.33
N TYR A 112 -14.03 -7.47 4.04
CA TYR A 112 -14.66 -6.79 2.92
C TYR A 112 -16.18 -7.01 2.89
N ARG A 113 -16.63 -8.25 3.13
CA ARG A 113 -18.05 -8.58 3.24
C ARG A 113 -18.73 -7.81 4.38
N GLN A 114 -18.13 -7.76 5.57
CA GLN A 114 -18.65 -7.00 6.70
C GLN A 114 -18.73 -5.51 6.37
N GLN A 115 -17.67 -4.92 5.81
CA GLN A 115 -17.67 -3.49 5.41
C GLN A 115 -18.76 -3.19 4.39
N MET A 116 -18.91 -4.05 3.38
CA MET A 116 -19.97 -3.93 2.39
C MET A 116 -21.35 -4.02 3.03
N GLN A 117 -21.58 -4.99 3.91
CA GLN A 117 -22.86 -5.18 4.58
C GLN A 117 -23.21 -3.98 5.48
N THR A 118 -22.26 -3.47 6.26
CA THR A 118 -22.45 -2.28 7.10
C THR A 118 -22.81 -1.07 6.25
N LEU A 119 -22.03 -0.78 5.20
CA LEU A 119 -22.29 0.37 4.33
C LEU A 119 -23.60 0.23 3.53
N SER A 120 -23.98 -1.00 3.17
CA SER A 120 -25.27 -1.30 2.55
C SER A 120 -26.44 -0.93 3.47
N GLN A 121 -26.33 -1.28 4.75
CA GLN A 121 -27.34 -0.97 5.76
C GLN A 121 -27.43 0.54 6.01
N GLU A 122 -26.28 1.23 6.09
CA GLU A 122 -26.23 2.69 6.27
C GLU A 122 -26.88 3.46 5.11
N THR A 123 -26.81 2.91 3.89
CA THR A 123 -27.42 3.48 2.68
C THR A 123 -28.86 3.02 2.45
N GLY A 124 -29.45 2.30 3.42
CA GLY A 124 -30.86 1.92 3.44
C GLY A 124 -31.21 0.61 2.73
N ASN A 125 -30.23 -0.16 2.28
CA ASN A 125 -30.48 -1.49 1.72
C ASN A 125 -30.52 -2.55 2.82
N THR A 126 -31.62 -3.29 2.88
CA THR A 126 -31.86 -4.36 3.84
C THR A 126 -31.74 -5.75 3.23
N THR A 127 -31.34 -5.85 1.96
CA THR A 127 -31.15 -7.14 1.28
C THR A 127 -30.04 -7.93 1.98
N PRO A 128 -30.33 -9.11 2.53
CA PRO A 128 -29.33 -9.91 3.22
C PRO A 128 -28.28 -10.43 2.22
N PHE A 129 -27.01 -10.38 2.62
CA PHE A 129 -25.94 -10.97 1.83
C PHE A 129 -26.01 -12.49 1.97
N PRO A 130 -26.08 -13.26 0.87
CA PRO A 130 -26.21 -14.71 0.96
C PRO A 130 -24.95 -15.29 1.60
N ASN A 131 -25.10 -16.30 2.46
CA ASN A 131 -23.96 -16.96 3.09
C ASN A 131 -23.40 -18.03 2.14
N PHE A 132 -22.37 -17.67 1.37
CA PHE A 132 -21.76 -18.60 0.41
C PHE A 132 -20.52 -19.33 0.95
N MET A 133 -20.08 -18.99 2.18
CA MET A 133 -18.87 -19.52 2.81
C MET A 133 -19.18 -20.62 3.83
N SER A 134 -20.44 -20.79 4.24
CA SER A 134 -20.92 -21.94 4.99
C SER A 134 -21.11 -23.16 4.08
N ASN A 135 -20.89 -24.36 4.64
CA ASN A 135 -21.18 -25.64 3.98
C ASN A 135 -22.69 -25.98 3.96
N GLU A 136 -23.53 -25.11 4.53
CA GLU A 136 -24.98 -25.22 4.48
C GLU A 136 -25.49 -24.98 3.05
N GLU A 137 -26.59 -25.63 2.68
CA GLU A 137 -27.14 -25.62 1.31
C GLU A 137 -27.13 -24.22 0.72
N LYS A 138 -26.27 -24.03 -0.29
CA LYS A 138 -26.13 -22.77 -1.01
C LYS A 138 -27.42 -22.53 -1.79
N GLU A 139 -28.34 -21.76 -1.23
CA GLU A 139 -29.47 -21.24 -2.00
C GLU A 139 -28.91 -20.46 -3.20
N SER A 140 -29.18 -20.96 -4.41
CA SER A 140 -28.80 -20.25 -5.61
C SER A 140 -29.65 -19.01 -5.76
N LEU A 141 -29.01 -17.86 -5.98
CA LEU A 141 -29.73 -16.64 -6.30
C LEU A 141 -30.37 -16.77 -7.69
N SER A 142 -31.60 -16.28 -7.83
CA SER A 142 -32.16 -16.08 -9.18
C SER A 142 -31.34 -15.00 -9.91
N PRO A 143 -31.20 -15.08 -11.24
CA PRO A 143 -30.45 -14.08 -12.01
C PRO A 143 -30.95 -12.65 -11.77
N GLN A 144 -32.25 -12.46 -11.53
CA GLN A 144 -32.83 -11.15 -11.24
C GLN A 144 -32.35 -10.60 -9.90
N ILE A 145 -32.33 -11.43 -8.85
CA ILE A 145 -31.86 -11.03 -7.52
C ILE A 145 -30.35 -10.80 -7.54
N GLU A 146 -29.59 -11.67 -8.20
CA GLU A 146 -28.15 -11.51 -8.39
C GLU A 146 -27.82 -10.18 -9.06
N ASN A 147 -28.47 -9.85 -10.18
CA ASN A 147 -28.23 -8.59 -10.91
C ASN A 147 -28.59 -7.35 -10.07
N LEU A 148 -29.70 -7.40 -9.33
CA LEU A 148 -30.11 -6.32 -8.44
C LEU A 148 -29.07 -6.11 -7.31
N LEU A 149 -28.63 -7.20 -6.69
CA LEU A 149 -27.63 -7.17 -5.64
C LEU A 149 -26.29 -6.64 -6.18
N ALA A 150 -25.87 -7.07 -7.38
CA ALA A 150 -24.64 -6.61 -8.03
C ALA A 150 -24.65 -5.10 -8.32
N GLN A 151 -25.78 -4.55 -8.81
CA GLN A 151 -25.92 -3.10 -9.04
C GLN A 151 -25.76 -2.31 -7.73
N PHE A 152 -26.35 -2.81 -6.66
CA PHE A 152 -26.25 -2.18 -5.36
C PHE A 152 -24.83 -2.28 -4.77
N GLN A 153 -24.23 -3.46 -4.84
CA GLN A 153 -22.86 -3.69 -4.39
C GLN A 153 -21.86 -2.84 -5.18
N ALA A 154 -22.10 -2.58 -6.47
CA ALA A 154 -21.26 -1.69 -7.27
C ALA A 154 -21.28 -0.23 -6.75
N GLN A 155 -22.46 0.29 -6.39
CA GLN A 155 -22.57 1.63 -5.78
C GLN A 155 -21.89 1.68 -4.42
N THR A 156 -22.10 0.64 -3.61
CA THR A 156 -21.47 0.50 -2.28
C THR A 156 -19.94 0.40 -2.39
N ALA A 157 -19.43 -0.32 -3.40
CA ALA A 157 -18.00 -0.42 -3.70
C ALA A 157 -17.38 0.93 -4.01
N GLN A 158 -18.07 1.76 -4.79
CA GLN A 158 -17.60 3.10 -5.12
C GLN A 158 -17.52 3.99 -3.88
N LEU A 159 -18.48 3.87 -2.96
CA LEU A 159 -18.46 4.62 -1.70
C LEU A 159 -17.36 4.10 -0.75
N LEU A 160 -17.19 2.78 -0.65
CA LEU A 160 -16.12 2.18 0.14
C LEU A 160 -14.72 2.57 -0.38
N ALA A 161 -14.54 2.63 -1.70
CA ALA A 161 -13.28 3.08 -2.30
C ALA A 161 -12.96 4.54 -1.97
N GLN A 162 -13.97 5.39 -1.78
CA GLN A 162 -13.79 6.79 -1.37
C GLN A 162 -13.51 6.94 0.13
N SER A 163 -13.93 6.00 0.97
CA SER A 163 -13.70 6.03 2.42
C SER A 163 -12.41 5.36 2.85
N GLN A 164 -11.77 4.58 1.98
CA GLN A 164 -10.47 3.98 2.24
C GLN A 164 -9.38 5.07 2.33
N PRO A 165 -8.45 4.96 3.30
CA PRO A 165 -7.32 5.87 3.36
C PRO A 165 -6.51 5.79 2.05
N PRO A 166 -5.89 6.89 1.61
CA PRO A 166 -5.10 6.89 0.39
C PRO A 166 -4.01 5.82 0.48
N SER A 167 -3.77 5.11 -0.63
CA SER A 167 -2.72 4.10 -0.70
C SER A 167 -1.36 4.72 -0.41
N GLU A 168 -0.38 3.93 0.01
CA GLU A 168 0.99 4.44 0.22
C GLU A 168 1.56 5.14 -1.02
N GLU A 169 1.17 4.69 -2.20
CA GLU A 169 1.54 5.28 -3.49
C GLU A 169 0.90 6.67 -3.67
N GLN A 170 -0.37 6.83 -3.32
CA GLN A 170 -1.06 8.13 -3.30
C GLN A 170 -0.49 9.08 -2.24
N ILE A 171 -0.14 8.57 -1.06
CA ILE A 171 0.52 9.35 -0.01
C ILE A 171 1.90 9.83 -0.49
N LYS A 172 2.62 8.98 -1.23
CA LYS A 172 3.92 9.32 -1.80
C LYS A 172 3.80 10.40 -2.87
N GLU A 173 2.85 10.27 -3.81
CA GLU A 173 2.56 11.32 -4.80
C GLU A 173 2.17 12.64 -4.13
N GLN A 174 1.31 12.60 -3.12
CA GLN A 174 0.88 13.81 -2.41
C GLN A 174 2.05 14.49 -1.68
N ARG A 175 2.99 13.71 -1.13
CA ARG A 175 4.21 14.22 -0.52
C ARG A 175 5.17 14.82 -1.56
N GLU A 176 5.29 14.21 -2.72
CA GLU A 176 6.09 14.74 -3.83
C GLU A 176 5.52 16.06 -4.35
N ALA A 177 4.20 16.14 -4.56
CA ALA A 177 3.53 17.39 -4.94
C ALA A 177 3.74 18.53 -3.92
N GLN A 178 3.70 18.24 -2.61
CA GLN A 178 4.00 19.23 -1.57
C GLN A 178 5.46 19.69 -1.60
N LYS A 179 6.40 18.78 -1.89
CA LYS A 179 7.82 19.13 -2.04
C LYS A 179 8.04 20.04 -3.25
N ASP A 180 7.44 19.71 -4.39
CA ASP A 180 7.54 20.53 -5.60
C ASP A 180 7.00 21.94 -5.36
N GLN A 181 5.88 22.05 -4.65
CA GLN A 181 5.30 23.35 -4.32
C GLN A 181 6.18 24.17 -3.37
N ALA A 182 6.83 23.53 -2.39
CA ALA A 182 7.82 24.17 -1.54
C ALA A 182 9.06 24.60 -2.33
N GLU A 183 9.54 23.78 -3.27
CA GLU A 183 10.69 24.10 -4.12
C GLU A 183 10.41 25.29 -5.05
N ILE A 184 9.21 25.37 -5.61
CA ILE A 184 8.77 26.52 -6.42
C ILE A 184 8.76 27.80 -5.56
N SER A 185 8.25 27.72 -4.32
CA SER A 185 8.25 28.87 -3.39
C SER A 185 9.67 29.34 -3.08
N LEU A 186 10.59 28.41 -2.78
CA LEU A 186 11.99 28.72 -2.52
C LEU A 186 12.69 29.34 -3.73
N LYS A 187 12.45 28.81 -4.94
CA LYS A 187 12.97 29.41 -6.18
C LYS A 187 12.43 30.81 -6.43
N ALA A 188 11.16 31.05 -6.10
CA ALA A 188 10.56 32.38 -6.22
C ALA A 188 11.21 33.37 -5.23
N GLU A 189 11.45 32.96 -3.99
CA GLU A 189 12.16 33.76 -2.99
C GLU A 189 13.62 34.03 -3.40
N GLU A 190 14.33 33.01 -3.89
CA GLU A 190 15.70 33.16 -4.39
C GLU A 190 15.76 34.14 -5.57
N MET A 191 14.80 34.07 -6.50
CA MET A 191 14.69 35.03 -7.58
C MET A 191 14.47 36.45 -7.07
N ASN A 192 13.65 36.64 -6.03
CA ASN A 192 13.43 37.95 -5.42
C ASN A 192 14.69 38.49 -4.74
N ILE A 193 15.44 37.66 -4.01
CA ILE A 193 16.74 38.01 -3.43
C ILE A 193 17.73 38.39 -4.53
N ARG A 194 17.78 37.62 -5.62
CA ARG A 194 18.67 37.92 -6.77
C ARG A 194 18.31 39.24 -7.42
N LYS A 195 17.01 39.54 -7.60
CA LYS A 195 16.54 40.84 -8.10
C LYS A 195 16.94 41.98 -7.15
N ALA A 196 16.77 41.80 -5.85
CA ALA A 196 17.15 42.81 -4.85
C ALA A 196 18.66 43.10 -4.89
N ARG A 197 19.50 42.04 -4.93
CA ARG A 197 20.96 42.17 -5.05
C ARG A 197 21.37 42.85 -6.35
N PHE A 198 20.71 42.54 -7.46
CA PHE A 198 20.98 43.20 -8.75
C PHE A 198 20.69 44.71 -8.68
N VAL A 199 19.54 45.09 -8.12
CA VAL A 199 19.18 46.51 -7.94
C VAL A 199 20.17 47.22 -7.01
N GLU A 200 20.60 46.57 -5.94
CA GLU A 200 21.62 47.12 -5.03
C GLU A 200 22.97 47.31 -5.73
N GLY A 201 23.40 46.33 -6.55
CA GLY A 201 24.61 46.42 -7.37
C GLY A 201 24.57 47.61 -8.33
N VAL A 202 23.47 47.78 -9.08
CA VAL A 202 23.29 48.92 -10.00
C VAL A 202 23.34 50.25 -9.25
N LYS A 203 22.78 50.34 -8.03
CA LYS A 203 22.89 51.55 -7.20
C LYS A 203 24.33 51.82 -6.78
N LYS A 204 25.08 50.79 -6.34
CA LYS A 204 26.50 50.93 -5.97
C LYS A 204 27.33 51.40 -7.16
N ASP A 205 27.12 50.83 -8.35
CA ASP A 205 27.85 51.23 -9.56
C ASP A 205 27.60 52.69 -9.92
N LYS A 206 26.35 53.18 -9.81
CA LYS A 206 26.03 54.60 -10.00
C LYS A 206 26.76 55.50 -9.00
N VAL A 207 26.78 55.12 -7.72
CA VAL A 207 27.49 55.88 -6.68
C VAL A 207 29.00 55.93 -6.95
N VAL A 208 29.59 54.82 -7.41
CA VAL A 208 31.01 54.76 -7.78
C VAL A 208 31.30 55.67 -8.99
N GLN A 209 30.46 55.63 -10.02
CA GLN A 209 30.58 56.50 -11.20
C GLN A 209 30.45 57.98 -10.83
N ASP A 210 29.48 58.35 -10.00
CA ASP A 210 29.30 59.72 -9.53
C ASP A 210 30.51 60.22 -8.73
N ARG A 211 31.10 59.35 -7.89
CA ARG A 211 32.33 59.68 -7.16
C ARG A 211 33.50 59.88 -8.11
N LEU A 212 33.68 58.99 -9.09
CA LEU A 212 34.75 59.09 -10.08
C LEU A 212 34.63 60.39 -10.89
N ASN A 213 33.43 60.73 -11.32
CA ASN A 213 33.15 61.97 -12.05
C ASN A 213 33.48 63.23 -11.22
N LYS A 214 33.11 63.25 -9.93
CA LYS A 214 33.46 64.35 -9.02
C LYS A 214 34.98 64.47 -8.82
N GLU A 215 35.68 63.34 -8.67
CA GLU A 215 37.15 63.33 -8.55
C GLU A 215 37.83 63.85 -9.81
N LEU A 216 37.35 63.47 -11.00
CA LEU A 216 37.81 64.00 -12.29
C LEU A 216 37.60 65.51 -12.40
N GLN A 217 36.41 66.01 -12.05
CA GLN A 217 36.13 67.45 -12.06
C GLN A 217 37.04 68.23 -11.10
N LEU A 218 37.25 67.72 -9.88
CA LEU A 218 38.15 68.34 -8.92
C LEU A 218 39.61 68.38 -9.40
N LYS A 219 40.07 67.31 -10.05
CA LYS A 219 41.41 67.28 -10.68
C LYS A 219 41.51 68.32 -11.80
N ALA A 220 40.53 68.36 -12.71
CA ALA A 220 40.49 69.34 -13.80
C ALA A 220 40.47 70.79 -13.29
N MET A 221 39.72 71.08 -12.22
CA MET A 221 39.71 72.40 -11.58
C MET A 221 41.07 72.77 -10.98
N LYS A 222 41.72 71.83 -10.27
CA LYS A 222 43.05 72.04 -9.69
C LYS A 222 44.10 72.30 -10.76
N GLU A 223 44.08 71.53 -11.85
CA GLU A 223 44.99 71.74 -12.99
C GLU A 223 44.73 73.09 -13.67
N GLY A 224 43.47 73.47 -13.88
CA GLY A 224 43.11 74.79 -14.41
C GLY A 224 43.59 75.95 -13.53
N MET A 225 43.47 75.82 -12.20
CA MET A 225 43.99 76.81 -11.25
C MET A 225 45.51 76.89 -11.27
N ASN A 226 46.21 75.76 -11.38
CA ASN A 226 47.66 75.73 -11.48
C ASN A 226 48.15 76.38 -12.77
N MET A 227 47.53 76.08 -13.92
CA MET A 227 47.83 76.74 -15.20
C MET A 227 47.60 78.25 -15.14
N LYS A 228 46.53 78.70 -14.45
CA LYS A 228 46.26 80.12 -14.27
C LYS A 228 47.32 80.80 -13.39
N ARG A 229 47.74 80.17 -12.28
CA ARG A 229 48.85 80.67 -11.44
C ARG A 229 50.18 80.72 -12.18
N GLU A 230 50.48 79.73 -13.01
CA GLU A 230 51.66 79.71 -13.88
C GLU A 230 51.62 80.87 -14.89
N ARG A 231 50.45 81.13 -15.49
CA ARG A 231 50.26 82.23 -16.43
C ARG A 231 50.41 83.61 -15.76
N ASP A 232 49.85 83.79 -14.57
CA ASP A 232 49.94 85.04 -13.82
C ASP A 232 51.37 85.34 -13.32
N LYS A 233 52.22 84.32 -13.16
CA LYS A 233 53.64 84.48 -12.84
C LYS A 233 54.50 84.92 -14.04
N ASN A 234 54.07 84.61 -15.27
CA ASN A 234 54.80 84.95 -16.49
C ASN A 234 54.42 86.32 -17.10
N VAL A 235 53.56 87.10 -16.42
CA VAL A 235 53.06 88.41 -16.89
C VAL A 235 53.55 89.58 -16.00
N LYS A 236 54.49 89.33 -15.08
CA LYS A 236 55.24 90.36 -14.35
C LYS A 236 56.69 90.39 -14.80
#